data_AF-A0A4Q3CEM1-F1
#
_entry.id   AF-A0A4Q3CEM1-F1
#
_cell.length_a   1.000
_cell.length_b   1.000
_cell.length_c   1.000
_cell.angle_alpha   90.00
_cell.angle_beta   90.00
_cell.angle_gamma   90.00
#
_symmetry.space_group_name_H-M   'P 1'
#
loop_
_entity.id
_entity.type
_entity.pdbx_description
1 polymer ?
#
loop_
_entity_poly.entity_id
_entity_poly.type
_entity_poly.pdbx_seq_one_letter_code
_entity_poly.pdbx_strand_id
1 'polypeptide(L)'
;MMKQLPKNIYYSFPVQLFILHFRKYQVLLLFWYLLFSTVDSGFMKTFGADALFFAPEYLGSVNMFGALITGTALGVYVMSWNITTFILQSKRFRFLATTSNPFLKYCINNAILPLIFLVFYFTKLYHFNQYRELMTVSEILTEMSGILGGVIIVVILSFGYFFGAEKTIARTMAPIIANPQLFNKRFTGRVMKPDDFGLKVRYYLNANCSIRKVRSVHHYRQDFVDTIFKRHHLAAIASILLAFLFLITVGFFLDNKVFELPAAASILVFFSLMVALIGALSYFLQSWSLPAAIILVFVLNFLYKKEIIDPRNKAYGLNYSNKDQRPVYNKRSLQELCTPEKIAADKTRMLTILDKWKARQKQAKPLM
;
A
#
# COMPACT_ATOMS: atom_id res chain seq x y z
N MET A 1 38.54 -16.85 -7.83
CA MET A 1 37.63 -16.05 -6.98
C MET A 1 36.39 -15.53 -7.73
N MET A 2 36.51 -15.05 -8.98
CA MET A 2 35.37 -14.49 -9.77
C MET A 2 34.23 -15.47 -10.08
N LYS A 3 34.49 -16.78 -10.25
CA LYS A 3 33.41 -17.78 -10.52
C LYS A 3 32.45 -18.01 -9.34
N GLN A 4 32.80 -17.60 -8.11
CA GLN A 4 31.95 -17.79 -6.92
C GLN A 4 31.08 -16.57 -6.60
N LEU A 5 31.44 -15.37 -7.08
CA LEU A 5 30.69 -14.15 -6.83
C LEU A 5 29.24 -14.19 -7.37
N PRO A 6 28.96 -14.60 -8.63
CA PRO A 6 27.59 -14.64 -9.14
C PRO A 6 26.74 -15.69 -8.39
N LYS A 7 27.36 -16.81 -8.00
CA LYS A 7 26.71 -17.83 -7.17
C LYS A 7 26.36 -17.27 -5.79
N ASN A 8 27.23 -16.48 -5.19
CA ASN A 8 26.99 -15.88 -3.87
C ASN A 8 25.93 -14.78 -3.92
N ILE A 9 25.88 -13.98 -4.99
CA ILE A 9 24.82 -12.98 -5.24
C ILE A 9 23.48 -13.67 -5.47
N TYR A 10 23.44 -14.72 -6.29
CA TYR A 10 22.21 -15.48 -6.53
C TYR A 10 21.65 -16.06 -5.23
N TYR A 11 22.48 -16.70 -4.40
CA TYR A 11 22.07 -17.24 -3.10
C TYR A 11 22.04 -16.20 -1.96
N SER A 12 22.03 -14.91 -2.29
CA SER A 12 21.82 -13.85 -1.31
C SER A 12 20.34 -13.70 -0.99
N PHE A 13 20.04 -13.31 0.25
CA PHE A 13 18.68 -13.18 0.72
C PHE A 13 17.87 -12.15 -0.09
N PRO A 14 18.40 -10.98 -0.49
CA PRO A 14 17.63 -10.02 -1.28
C PRO A 14 17.19 -10.59 -2.64
N VAL A 15 18.11 -11.27 -3.34
CA VAL A 15 17.82 -11.85 -4.66
C VAL A 15 16.83 -13.00 -4.54
N GLN A 16 17.04 -13.91 -3.58
CA GLN A 16 16.13 -15.03 -3.37
C GLN A 16 14.73 -14.58 -2.97
N LEU A 17 14.62 -13.52 -2.16
CA LEU A 17 13.34 -12.96 -1.73
C LEU A 17 12.64 -12.24 -2.88
N PHE A 18 13.37 -11.48 -3.70
CA PHE A 18 12.83 -10.87 -4.92
C PHE A 18 12.28 -11.92 -5.88
N ILE A 19 13.05 -12.98 -6.18
CA ILE A 19 12.59 -14.10 -7.02
C ILE A 19 11.37 -14.80 -6.41
N LEU A 20 11.32 -14.93 -5.08
CA LEU A 20 10.22 -15.60 -4.39
C LEU A 20 8.88 -14.90 -4.61
N HIS A 21 8.84 -13.56 -4.69
CA HIS A 21 7.60 -12.81 -4.95
C HIS A 21 6.97 -13.16 -6.30
N PHE A 22 7.79 -13.44 -7.32
CA PHE A 22 7.31 -13.87 -8.63
C PHE A 22 6.91 -15.35 -8.65
N ARG A 23 7.44 -16.16 -7.72
CA ARG A 23 7.12 -17.59 -7.61
C ARG A 23 5.92 -17.89 -6.71
N LYS A 24 5.65 -17.05 -5.70
CA LYS A 24 4.62 -17.25 -4.69
C LYS A 24 3.92 -15.94 -4.34
N TYR A 25 2.60 -16.01 -4.19
CA TYR A 25 1.74 -14.88 -3.84
C TYR A 25 1.79 -13.75 -4.89
N GLN A 26 1.84 -14.12 -6.19
CA GLN A 26 1.92 -13.17 -7.31
C GLN A 26 0.77 -12.16 -7.34
N VAL A 27 -0.38 -12.52 -6.75
CA VAL A 27 -1.53 -11.62 -6.60
C VAL A 27 -1.14 -10.31 -5.89
N LEU A 28 -0.15 -10.32 -4.98
CA LEU A 28 0.32 -9.11 -4.31
C LEU A 28 1.13 -8.19 -5.25
N LEU A 29 1.76 -8.75 -6.29
CA LEU A 29 2.50 -7.97 -7.31
C LEU A 29 1.56 -7.17 -8.21
N LEU A 30 0.26 -7.50 -8.26
CA LEU A 30 -0.73 -6.72 -9.00
C LEU A 30 -0.74 -5.26 -8.55
N PHE A 31 -0.63 -4.98 -7.25
CA PHE A 31 -0.64 -3.60 -6.75
C PHE A 31 0.63 -2.84 -7.12
N TRP A 32 1.78 -3.50 -7.12
CA TRP A 32 3.01 -2.90 -7.64
C TRP A 32 2.88 -2.61 -9.13
N TYR A 33 2.37 -3.57 -9.91
CA TYR A 33 2.12 -3.38 -11.34
C TYR A 33 1.18 -2.19 -11.60
N LEU A 34 0.08 -2.08 -10.85
CA LEU A 34 -0.84 -0.94 -10.96
C LEU A 34 -0.14 0.37 -10.62
N LEU A 35 0.67 0.44 -9.55
CA LEU A 35 1.43 1.66 -9.23
C LEU A 35 2.45 2.03 -10.31
N PHE A 36 3.24 1.08 -10.80
CA PHE A 36 4.16 1.31 -11.92
C PHE A 36 3.40 1.78 -13.16
N SER A 37 2.26 1.15 -13.48
CA SER A 37 1.45 1.51 -14.64
C SER A 37 0.77 2.87 -14.50
N THR A 38 0.36 3.29 -13.30
CA THR A 38 -0.19 4.63 -13.06
C THR A 38 0.90 5.69 -13.25
N VAL A 39 2.06 5.49 -12.64
CA VAL A 39 3.22 6.39 -12.76
C VAL A 39 3.78 6.41 -14.20
N ASP A 40 3.64 5.33 -14.97
CA ASP A 40 4.03 5.31 -16.39
C ASP A 40 2.97 5.90 -17.33
N SER A 41 1.88 6.46 -16.81
CA SER A 41 0.72 6.94 -17.58
C SER A 41 0.04 5.84 -18.43
N GLY A 42 0.21 4.57 -18.07
CA GLY A 42 -0.44 3.43 -18.73
C GLY A 42 -1.83 3.09 -18.15
N PHE A 43 -2.04 3.38 -16.86
CA PHE A 43 -3.30 3.11 -16.17
C PHE A 43 -4.07 4.41 -15.88
N MET A 44 -5.36 4.45 -16.23
CA MET A 44 -6.28 5.58 -15.96
C MET A 44 -5.78 6.96 -16.42
N LYS A 45 -4.96 7.03 -17.47
CA LYS A 45 -4.43 8.29 -18.02
C LYS A 45 -5.51 9.31 -18.40
N THR A 46 -6.62 8.86 -18.97
CA THR A 46 -7.76 9.73 -19.34
C THR A 46 -8.38 10.43 -18.13
N PHE A 47 -8.20 9.86 -16.93
CA PHE A 47 -8.65 10.44 -15.66
C PHE A 47 -7.55 11.25 -14.95
N GLY A 48 -6.38 11.44 -15.56
CA GLY A 48 -5.25 12.17 -14.98
C GLY A 48 -4.60 11.47 -13.78
N ALA A 49 -4.71 10.14 -13.69
CA ALA A 49 -4.24 9.39 -12.52
C ALA A 49 -2.74 9.55 -12.25
N ASP A 50 -1.94 9.73 -13.30
CA ASP A 50 -0.51 10.03 -13.22
C ASP A 50 -0.24 11.41 -12.63
N ALA A 51 -0.94 12.44 -13.10
CA ALA A 51 -0.83 13.81 -12.58
C ALA A 51 -1.14 13.88 -11.07
N LEU A 52 -2.12 13.10 -10.59
CA LEU A 52 -2.45 13.02 -9.15
C LEU A 52 -1.29 12.53 -8.28
N PHE A 53 -0.39 11.71 -8.83
CA PHE A 53 0.83 11.27 -8.14
C PHE A 53 1.93 12.32 -8.27
N PHE A 54 2.12 12.93 -9.44
CA PHE A 54 3.22 13.86 -9.68
C PHE A 54 3.03 15.27 -9.13
N ALA A 55 1.78 15.67 -8.92
CA ALA A 55 1.41 16.98 -8.39
C ALA A 55 0.39 16.78 -7.26
N PRO A 56 0.83 16.34 -6.07
CA PRO A 56 -0.05 16.05 -4.95
C PRO A 56 -0.63 17.35 -4.39
N GLU A 57 -1.82 17.69 -4.87
CA GLU A 57 -2.56 18.86 -4.42
C GLU A 57 -3.07 18.68 -2.99
N TYR A 58 -2.85 19.71 -2.17
CA TYR A 58 -3.39 19.80 -0.82
C TYR A 58 -3.77 21.25 -0.50
N LEU A 59 -4.99 21.44 0.02
CA LEU A 59 -5.56 22.77 0.28
C LEU A 59 -5.53 23.71 -0.95
N GLY A 60 -5.76 23.17 -2.15
CA GLY A 60 -5.82 23.95 -3.39
C GLY A 60 -4.46 24.34 -4.00
N SER A 61 -3.36 23.75 -3.54
CA SER A 61 -2.02 24.03 -4.07
C SER A 61 -1.12 22.79 -4.04
N VAL A 62 -0.18 22.72 -4.99
CA VAL A 62 0.90 21.73 -4.98
C VAL A 62 2.01 22.27 -4.09
N ASN A 63 2.20 21.65 -2.93
CA ASN A 63 3.14 22.13 -1.92
C ASN A 63 3.85 20.98 -1.19
N MET A 64 4.88 21.33 -0.42
CA MET A 64 5.66 20.35 0.34
C MET A 64 4.82 19.52 1.32
N PHE A 65 3.72 20.07 1.86
CA PHE A 65 2.85 19.33 2.79
C PHE A 65 2.03 18.26 2.08
N GLY A 66 1.44 18.57 0.91
CA GLY A 66 0.77 17.58 0.07
C GLY A 66 1.74 16.47 -0.36
N ALA A 67 2.97 16.86 -0.72
CA ALA A 67 4.06 15.94 -1.02
C ALA A 67 4.44 15.07 0.20
N LEU A 68 4.51 15.63 1.40
CA LEU A 68 4.82 14.91 2.64
C LEU A 68 3.71 13.94 3.05
N ILE A 69 2.44 14.31 2.88
CA ILE A 69 1.30 13.41 3.12
C ILE A 69 1.34 12.25 2.12
N THR A 70 1.62 12.52 0.84
CA THR A 70 1.77 11.50 -0.19
C THR A 70 2.96 10.58 0.10
N GLY A 71 4.08 11.13 0.55
CA GLY A 71 5.24 10.38 1.03
C GLY A 71 4.94 9.49 2.24
N THR A 72 4.15 10.00 3.18
CA THR A 72 3.68 9.25 4.35
C THR A 72 2.82 8.06 3.89
N ALA A 73 1.88 8.27 2.98
CA ALA A 73 1.06 7.20 2.42
C ALA A 73 1.90 6.17 1.65
N LEU A 74 2.91 6.61 0.89
CA LEU A 74 3.86 5.72 0.22
C LEU A 74 4.67 4.90 1.23
N GLY A 75 5.14 5.52 2.32
CA GLY A 75 5.79 4.84 3.43
C GLY A 75 4.89 3.78 4.07
N VAL A 76 3.61 4.10 4.28
CA VAL A 76 2.60 3.15 4.79
C VAL A 76 2.42 1.97 3.83
N TYR A 77 2.33 2.22 2.52
CA TYR A 77 2.26 1.16 1.52
C TYR A 77 3.49 0.25 1.53
N VAL A 78 4.70 0.84 1.54
CA VAL A 78 5.96 0.09 1.61
C VAL A 78 6.07 -0.73 2.89
N MET A 79 5.65 -0.18 4.03
CA MET A 79 5.66 -0.90 5.29
C MET A 79 4.60 -2.02 5.32
N SER A 80 3.40 -1.79 4.79
CA SER A 80 2.38 -2.83 4.65
C SER A 80 2.82 -3.98 3.75
N TRP A 81 3.49 -3.67 2.63
CA TRP A 81 4.14 -4.67 1.78
C TRP A 81 5.14 -5.51 2.58
N ASN A 82 6.05 -4.87 3.30
CA ASN A 82 7.06 -5.55 4.11
C ASN A 82 6.45 -6.40 5.22
N ILE A 83 5.46 -5.89 5.93
CA ILE A 83 4.75 -6.59 7.00
C ILE A 83 4.04 -7.82 6.45
N THR A 84 3.25 -7.64 5.39
CA THR A 84 2.44 -8.70 4.78
C THR A 84 3.34 -9.81 4.24
N THR A 85 4.37 -9.46 3.48
CA THR A 85 5.31 -10.44 2.92
C THR A 85 6.16 -11.11 3.99
N PHE A 86 6.53 -10.40 5.07
CA PHE A 86 7.16 -11.01 6.24
C PHE A 86 6.27 -12.08 6.87
N ILE A 87 4.97 -11.81 7.09
CA ILE A 87 4.04 -12.80 7.64
C ILE A 87 3.96 -14.05 6.76
N LEU A 88 3.84 -13.85 5.45
CA LEU A 88 3.68 -14.93 4.48
C LEU A 88 4.93 -15.78 4.26
N GLN A 89 6.11 -15.16 4.36
CA GLN A 89 7.38 -15.78 3.98
C GLN A 89 8.27 -16.14 5.17
N SER A 90 8.00 -15.65 6.39
CA SER A 90 8.82 -15.94 7.58
C SER A 90 8.95 -17.44 7.86
N LYS A 91 7.91 -18.23 7.56
CA LYS A 91 7.91 -19.70 7.67
C LYS A 91 8.95 -20.37 6.76
N ARG A 92 9.34 -19.73 5.65
CA ARG A 92 10.34 -20.22 4.68
C ARG A 92 11.75 -19.78 5.06
N PHE A 93 11.88 -18.58 5.61
CA PHE A 93 13.17 -18.00 6.01
C PHE A 93 13.37 -18.05 7.52
N ARG A 94 13.36 -19.27 8.07
CA ARG A 94 13.38 -19.52 9.52
C ARG A 94 14.65 -19.04 10.22
N PHE A 95 15.75 -18.87 9.48
CA PHE A 95 17.01 -18.36 10.05
C PHE A 95 16.83 -16.97 10.69
N LEU A 96 15.85 -16.18 10.23
CA LEU A 96 15.54 -14.87 10.80
C LEU A 96 15.19 -14.95 12.29
N ALA A 97 14.53 -16.03 12.75
CA ALA A 97 14.16 -16.20 14.15
C ALA A 97 15.37 -16.32 15.11
N THR A 98 16.56 -16.59 14.58
CA THR A 98 17.82 -16.65 15.35
C THR A 98 18.66 -15.39 15.26
N THR A 99 18.17 -14.37 14.56
CA THR A 99 18.85 -13.10 14.40
C THR A 99 18.16 -12.03 15.24
N SER A 100 18.92 -11.08 15.80
CA SER A 100 18.35 -9.86 16.37
C SER A 100 17.59 -9.06 15.29
N ASN A 101 16.57 -8.31 15.63
CA ASN A 101 15.82 -7.44 14.72
C ASN A 101 15.40 -8.15 13.42
N PRO A 102 14.66 -9.28 13.50
CA PRO A 102 14.32 -10.10 12.33
C PRO A 102 13.53 -9.32 11.28
N PHE A 103 12.60 -8.47 11.71
CA PHE A 103 11.78 -7.66 10.82
C PHE A 103 12.61 -6.59 10.08
N LEU A 104 13.50 -5.87 10.78
CA LEU A 104 14.41 -4.90 10.15
C LEU A 104 15.28 -5.56 9.08
N LYS A 105 15.87 -6.72 9.40
CA LYS A 105 16.66 -7.50 8.43
C LYS A 105 15.81 -7.92 7.24
N TYR A 106 14.57 -8.35 7.47
CA TYR A 106 13.65 -8.66 6.38
C TYR A 106 13.42 -7.44 5.47
N CYS A 107 13.07 -6.27 6.04
CA CYS A 107 12.82 -5.06 5.26
C CYS A 107 14.02 -4.63 4.41
N ILE A 108 15.23 -4.65 4.97
CA ILE A 108 16.46 -4.30 4.24
C ILE A 108 16.67 -5.24 3.06
N ASN A 109 16.46 -6.54 3.25
CA ASN A 109 16.63 -7.53 2.17
C ASN A 109 15.44 -7.53 1.20
N ASN A 110 14.27 -7.01 1.59
CA ASN A 110 13.09 -6.83 0.74
C ASN A 110 12.98 -5.42 0.12
N ALA A 111 14.06 -4.64 0.17
CA ALA A 111 14.05 -3.25 -0.31
C ALA A 111 14.12 -3.12 -1.84
N ILE A 112 14.49 -4.18 -2.58
CA ILE A 112 14.72 -4.11 -4.03
C ILE A 112 13.50 -3.53 -4.78
N LEU A 113 12.30 -4.11 -4.58
CA LEU A 113 11.10 -3.68 -5.30
C LEU A 113 10.64 -2.26 -4.90
N PRO A 114 10.54 -1.91 -3.59
CA PRO A 114 10.28 -0.53 -3.16
C PRO A 114 11.28 0.50 -3.69
N LEU A 115 12.59 0.19 -3.69
CA LEU A 115 13.63 1.12 -4.16
C LEU A 115 13.56 1.33 -5.67
N ILE A 116 13.35 0.28 -6.46
CA ILE A 116 13.14 0.40 -7.91
C ILE A 116 11.94 1.30 -8.19
N PHE A 117 10.83 1.10 -7.47
CA PHE A 117 9.65 1.95 -7.63
C PHE A 117 9.94 3.40 -7.25
N LEU A 118 10.62 3.64 -6.12
CA LEU A 118 10.92 5.00 -5.66
C LEU A 118 11.80 5.76 -6.67
N VAL A 119 12.85 5.12 -7.21
CA VAL A 119 13.71 5.70 -8.24
C VAL A 119 12.92 6.00 -9.52
N PHE A 120 12.10 5.03 -9.95
CA PHE A 120 11.24 5.20 -11.13
C PHE A 120 10.25 6.36 -10.95
N TYR A 121 9.60 6.41 -9.79
CA TYR A 121 8.64 7.45 -9.44
C TYR A 121 9.26 8.84 -9.45
N PHE A 122 10.42 9.01 -8.81
CA PHE A 122 11.14 10.29 -8.80
C PHE A 122 11.66 10.71 -10.18
N THR A 123 12.09 9.76 -11.00
CA THR A 123 12.50 10.07 -12.39
C THR A 123 11.31 10.61 -13.19
N LYS A 124 10.15 9.99 -13.07
CA LYS A 124 8.93 10.40 -13.78
C LYS A 124 8.34 11.69 -13.22
N LEU A 125 8.34 11.87 -11.90
CA LEU A 125 7.91 13.10 -11.23
C LEU A 125 8.75 14.30 -11.68
N TYR A 126 10.07 14.16 -11.68
CA TYR A 126 10.96 15.23 -12.15
C TYR A 126 10.65 15.63 -13.60
N HIS A 127 10.49 14.64 -14.49
CA HIS A 127 10.12 14.90 -15.88
C HIS A 127 8.73 15.55 -16.00
N PHE A 128 7.74 15.09 -15.25
CA PHE A 128 6.39 15.67 -15.30
C PHE A 128 6.39 17.12 -14.82
N ASN A 129 6.97 17.41 -13.66
CA ASN A 129 6.95 18.75 -13.08
C ASN A 129 7.79 19.75 -13.88
N GLN A 130 8.89 19.32 -14.52
CA GLN A 130 9.68 20.19 -15.37
C GLN A 130 8.98 20.53 -16.71
N TYR A 131 8.37 19.55 -17.38
CA TYR A 131 7.85 19.73 -18.75
C TYR A 131 6.34 19.97 -18.85
N ARG A 132 5.55 19.63 -17.82
CA ARG A 132 4.10 19.83 -17.81
C ARG A 132 3.67 20.95 -16.88
N GLU A 133 4.13 20.93 -15.63
CA GLU A 133 3.81 21.97 -14.62
C GLU A 133 4.74 23.18 -14.72
N LEU A 134 5.82 23.11 -15.52
CA LEU A 134 6.80 24.18 -15.72
C LEU A 134 7.40 24.71 -14.41
N MET A 135 7.52 23.83 -13.42
CA MET A 135 8.08 24.17 -12.10
C MET A 135 9.59 24.39 -12.20
N THR A 136 10.09 25.27 -11.33
CA THR A 136 11.53 25.47 -11.17
C THR A 136 12.18 24.25 -10.51
N VAL A 137 13.47 24.01 -10.78
CA VAL A 137 14.21 22.87 -10.20
C VAL A 137 14.15 22.88 -8.67
N SER A 138 14.17 24.05 -8.03
CA SER A 138 14.03 24.19 -6.58
C SER A 138 12.68 23.72 -6.05
N GLU A 139 11.59 24.03 -6.76
CA GLU A 139 10.24 23.59 -6.36
C GLU A 139 10.12 22.08 -6.48
N ILE A 140 10.62 21.51 -7.59
CA ILE A 140 10.63 20.06 -7.81
C ILE A 140 11.43 19.35 -6.70
N LEU A 141 12.62 19.84 -6.36
CA LEU A 141 13.43 19.26 -5.29
C LEU A 141 12.76 19.37 -3.91
N THR A 142 12.07 20.47 -3.65
CA THR A 142 11.30 20.67 -2.41
C THR A 142 10.19 19.62 -2.31
N GLU A 143 9.46 19.39 -3.39
CA GLU A 143 8.40 18.40 -3.46
C GLU A 143 8.93 16.97 -3.28
N MET A 144 9.99 16.60 -4.01
CA MET A 144 10.68 15.32 -3.85
C MET A 144 11.18 15.10 -2.43
N SER A 145 11.70 16.16 -1.79
CA SER A 145 12.14 16.12 -0.39
C SER A 145 10.97 15.91 0.58
N GLY A 146 9.80 16.50 0.30
CA GLY A 146 8.57 16.28 1.04
C GLY A 146 8.15 14.81 0.99
N ILE A 147 8.07 14.23 -0.22
CA ILE A 147 7.74 12.80 -0.40
C ILE A 147 8.75 11.92 0.34
N LEU A 148 10.05 12.15 0.16
CA LEU A 148 11.09 11.36 0.80
C LEU A 148 11.02 11.49 2.34
N GLY A 149 10.79 12.71 2.84
CA GLY A 149 10.61 13.00 4.25
C GLY A 149 9.43 12.23 4.86
N GLY A 150 8.27 12.22 4.17
CA GLY A 150 7.11 11.43 4.58
C GLY A 150 7.41 9.93 4.66
N VAL A 151 8.11 9.37 3.67
CA VAL A 151 8.52 7.95 3.68
C VAL A 151 9.43 7.66 4.88
N ILE A 152 10.45 8.51 5.11
CA ILE A 152 11.40 8.36 6.21
C ILE A 152 10.69 8.43 7.57
N ILE A 153 9.77 9.38 7.76
CA ILE A 153 8.98 9.52 8.99
C ILE A 153 8.26 8.21 9.31
N VAL A 154 7.56 7.64 8.34
CA VAL A 154 6.81 6.39 8.55
C VAL A 154 7.73 5.21 8.83
N VAL A 155 8.87 5.12 8.14
CA VAL A 155 9.86 4.07 8.38
C VAL A 155 10.42 4.16 9.81
N ILE A 156 10.77 5.37 10.28
CA ILE A 156 11.27 5.60 11.64
C ILE A 156 10.20 5.23 12.68
N LEU A 157 8.97 5.73 12.52
CA LEU A 157 7.86 5.44 13.43
C LEU A 157 7.56 3.94 13.50
N SER A 158 7.56 3.27 12.34
CA SER A 158 7.33 1.83 12.25
C SER A 158 8.41 1.05 12.98
N PHE A 159 9.68 1.35 12.76
CA PHE A 159 10.76 0.65 13.47
C PHE A 159 10.79 0.98 14.96
N GLY A 160 10.44 2.21 15.37
CA GLY A 160 10.24 2.56 16.78
C GLY A 160 9.22 1.63 17.45
N TYR A 161 8.06 1.42 16.80
CA TYR A 161 7.04 0.49 17.25
C TYR A 161 7.53 -0.97 17.27
N PHE A 162 8.11 -1.47 16.17
CA PHE A 162 8.54 -2.87 16.06
C PHE A 162 9.70 -3.22 16.99
N PHE A 163 10.64 -2.30 17.26
CA PHE A 163 11.68 -2.51 18.26
C PHE A 163 11.12 -2.56 19.68
N GLY A 164 10.07 -1.78 19.97
CA GLY A 164 9.30 -1.89 21.21
C GLY A 164 8.69 -3.29 21.36
N ALA A 165 8.00 -3.77 20.34
CA ALA A 165 7.42 -5.11 20.32
C ALA A 165 8.50 -6.21 20.48
N GLU A 166 9.64 -6.05 19.81
CA GLU A 166 10.76 -6.99 19.92
C GLU A 166 11.37 -7.04 21.32
N LYS A 167 11.58 -5.89 21.98
CA LYS A 167 12.05 -5.87 23.38
C LYS A 167 11.11 -6.66 24.29
N THR A 168 9.80 -6.54 24.08
CA THR A 168 8.79 -7.32 24.83
C THR A 168 8.89 -8.82 24.55
N ILE A 169 9.09 -9.21 23.29
CA ILE A 169 9.29 -10.62 22.90
C ILE A 169 10.57 -11.17 23.55
N ALA A 170 11.68 -10.44 23.45
CA ALA A 170 12.97 -10.83 24.01
C ALA A 170 12.89 -11.01 25.53
N ARG A 171 12.28 -10.06 26.26
CA ARG A 171 12.06 -10.16 27.72
C ARG A 171 11.23 -11.39 28.10
N THR A 172 10.23 -11.75 27.30
CA THR A 172 9.36 -12.91 27.58
C THR A 172 10.04 -14.24 27.25
N MET A 173 10.85 -14.29 26.18
CA MET A 173 11.47 -15.53 25.69
C MET A 173 12.84 -15.82 26.33
N ALA A 174 13.62 -14.79 26.68
CA ALA A 174 14.95 -14.94 27.28
C ALA A 174 14.99 -15.86 28.52
N PRO A 175 14.10 -15.74 29.54
CA PRO A 175 14.13 -16.62 30.70
C PRO A 175 13.78 -18.08 30.36
N ILE A 176 12.96 -18.30 29.32
CA ILE A 176 12.59 -19.64 28.86
C ILE A 176 13.77 -20.30 28.12
N ILE A 177 14.51 -19.51 27.33
CA ILE A 177 15.71 -19.98 26.62
C ILE A 177 16.86 -20.26 27.59
N ALA A 178 16.99 -19.44 28.64
CA ALA A 178 18.06 -19.57 29.64
C ALA A 178 17.90 -20.81 30.54
N ASN A 179 16.69 -21.35 30.68
CA ASN A 179 16.41 -22.52 31.53
C ASN A 179 16.03 -23.76 30.69
N PRO A 180 16.93 -24.75 30.53
CA PRO A 180 16.70 -25.93 29.71
C PRO A 180 15.48 -26.77 30.13
N GLN A 181 15.16 -26.82 31.43
CA GLN A 181 14.01 -27.58 31.95
C GLN A 181 12.70 -26.91 31.54
N LEU A 182 12.61 -25.58 31.67
CA LEU A 182 11.46 -24.82 31.22
C LEU A 182 11.30 -24.86 29.70
N PHE A 183 12.41 -24.81 28.96
CA PHE A 183 12.41 -24.95 27.51
C PHE A 183 11.84 -26.30 27.07
N ASN A 184 12.36 -27.40 27.62
CA ASN A 184 11.92 -28.75 27.26
C ASN A 184 10.48 -29.05 27.71
N LYS A 185 10.01 -28.44 28.81
CA LYS A 185 8.62 -28.53 29.27
C LYS A 185 7.66 -27.77 28.36
N ARG A 186 8.07 -26.61 27.84
CA ARG A 186 7.21 -25.72 27.04
C ARG A 186 7.21 -26.07 25.55
N PHE A 187 8.30 -26.64 25.05
CA PHE A 187 8.47 -26.97 23.64
C PHE A 187 8.81 -28.45 23.49
N THR A 188 7.85 -29.27 23.08
CA THR A 188 7.99 -30.72 22.87
C THR A 188 7.98 -31.12 21.39
N GLY A 189 7.93 -30.14 20.49
CA GLY A 189 7.88 -30.35 19.06
C GLY A 189 9.13 -31.05 18.49
N ARG A 190 8.94 -31.66 17.31
CA ARG A 190 10.02 -32.34 16.58
C ARG A 190 11.15 -31.36 16.22
N VAL A 191 12.38 -31.85 16.26
CA VAL A 191 13.55 -31.15 15.72
C VAL A 191 13.37 -30.97 14.21
N MET A 192 13.80 -29.82 13.70
CA MET A 192 13.59 -29.47 12.30
C MET A 192 14.32 -30.44 11.35
N LYS A 193 13.60 -30.92 10.33
CA LYS A 193 14.25 -31.56 9.16
C LYS A 193 15.01 -30.49 8.35
N PRO A 194 16.21 -30.81 7.83
CA PRO A 194 16.89 -29.94 6.88
C PRO A 194 16.05 -29.83 5.59
N ASP A 195 15.62 -28.61 5.29
CA ASP A 195 15.32 -28.13 3.93
C ASP A 195 14.02 -28.56 3.21
N ASP A 196 12.88 -28.65 3.90
CA ASP A 196 11.65 -29.11 3.22
C ASP A 196 10.83 -28.01 2.48
N PHE A 197 11.08 -26.70 2.69
CA PHE A 197 10.14 -25.65 2.21
C PHE A 197 10.75 -24.30 1.74
N GLY A 198 12.07 -24.10 1.83
CA GLY A 198 12.72 -22.80 1.60
C GLY A 198 13.65 -22.77 0.38
N LEU A 199 13.80 -21.59 -0.23
CA LEU A 199 14.90 -21.35 -1.17
C LEU A 199 16.22 -21.32 -0.39
N LYS A 200 17.29 -21.91 -0.93
CA LYS A 200 18.60 -21.94 -0.28
C LYS A 200 19.17 -20.52 -0.17
N VAL A 201 19.33 -20.01 1.05
CA VAL A 201 19.94 -18.70 1.32
C VAL A 201 21.27 -18.89 2.03
N ARG A 202 22.34 -18.30 1.48
CA ARG A 202 23.71 -18.40 2.05
C ARG A 202 24.13 -17.11 2.76
N TYR A 203 23.72 -15.96 2.23
CA TYR A 203 24.12 -14.64 2.73
C TYR A 203 22.90 -13.74 2.89
N TYR A 204 22.93 -12.80 3.84
CA TYR A 204 21.91 -11.78 4.02
C TYR A 204 22.55 -10.44 4.41
N LEU A 205 21.86 -9.33 4.13
CA LEU A 205 22.26 -8.00 4.58
C LEU A 205 21.81 -7.77 6.03
N ASN A 206 22.76 -7.41 6.89
CA ASN A 206 22.50 -7.06 8.28
C ASN A 206 21.96 -5.61 8.39
N ALA A 207 21.58 -5.19 9.61
CA ALA A 207 21.05 -3.85 9.88
C ALA A 207 21.95 -2.70 9.35
N ASN A 208 23.28 -2.86 9.44
CA ASN A 208 24.24 -1.87 8.96
C ASN A 208 24.65 -2.13 7.49
N CYS A 209 23.79 -2.78 6.70
CA CYS A 209 24.06 -3.21 5.32
C CYS A 209 25.30 -4.10 5.12
N SER A 210 25.87 -4.66 6.20
CA SER A 210 26.99 -5.61 6.12
C SER A 210 26.51 -7.00 5.71
N ILE A 211 27.25 -7.65 4.81
CA ILE A 211 26.94 -9.02 4.36
C ILE A 211 27.30 -10.01 5.47
N ARG A 212 26.35 -10.85 5.88
CA ARG A 212 26.56 -11.92 6.86
C ARG A 212 26.11 -13.27 6.32
N LYS A 213 26.79 -14.33 6.77
CA LYS A 213 26.44 -15.72 6.44
C LYS A 213 25.25 -16.18 7.28
N VAL A 214 24.32 -16.90 6.65
CA VAL A 214 23.18 -17.52 7.34
C VAL A 214 23.67 -18.60 8.30
N ARG A 215 23.14 -18.62 9.52
CA ARG A 215 23.40 -19.65 10.52
C ARG A 215 22.40 -20.80 10.38
N SER A 216 22.86 -22.03 10.61
CA SER A 216 21.99 -23.20 10.62
C SER A 216 21.00 -23.12 11.78
N VAL A 217 19.72 -23.32 11.47
CA VAL A 217 18.60 -23.35 12.41
C VAL A 217 18.12 -24.76 12.72
N HIS A 218 18.75 -25.80 12.14
CA HIS A 218 18.27 -27.18 12.21
C HIS A 218 18.23 -27.75 13.64
N HIS A 219 19.00 -27.17 14.56
CA HIS A 219 19.06 -27.58 15.97
C HIS A 219 17.87 -27.07 16.81
N TYR A 220 17.08 -26.12 16.29
CA TYR A 220 15.93 -25.58 17.02
C TYR A 220 14.67 -26.43 16.80
N ARG A 221 13.83 -26.52 17.84
CA ARG A 221 12.50 -27.16 17.75
C ARG A 221 11.54 -26.27 16.95
N GLN A 222 10.66 -26.89 16.17
CA GLN A 222 9.77 -26.15 15.25
C GLN A 222 8.77 -25.24 15.96
N ASP A 223 8.17 -25.75 17.04
CA ASP A 223 7.22 -25.05 17.91
C ASP A 223 7.80 -23.79 18.55
N PHE A 224 9.09 -23.80 18.90
CA PHE A 224 9.81 -22.62 19.40
C PHE A 224 9.88 -21.50 18.35
N VAL A 225 10.33 -21.83 17.13
CA VAL A 225 10.45 -20.87 16.02
C VAL A 225 9.09 -20.32 15.60
N ASP A 226 8.07 -21.18 15.54
CA ASP A 226 6.70 -20.78 15.23
C ASP A 226 6.13 -19.83 16.29
N THR A 227 6.46 -20.04 17.56
CA THR A 227 6.04 -19.15 18.67
C THR A 227 6.66 -17.75 18.55
N ILE A 228 7.94 -17.66 18.17
CA ILE A 228 8.60 -16.36 17.92
C ILE A 228 7.91 -15.63 16.78
N PHE A 229 7.68 -16.29 15.65
CA PHE A 229 7.02 -15.66 14.50
C PHE A 229 5.58 -15.24 14.79
N LYS A 230 4.79 -16.05 15.50
CA LYS A 230 3.41 -15.68 15.90
C LYS A 230 3.37 -14.38 16.69
N ARG A 231 4.34 -14.14 17.58
CA ARG A 231 4.41 -12.89 18.36
C ARG A 231 4.74 -11.68 17.49
N HIS A 232 5.65 -11.83 16.53
CA HIS A 232 5.92 -10.77 15.54
C HIS A 232 4.72 -10.54 14.61
N HIS A 233 3.98 -11.59 14.25
CA HIS A 233 2.76 -11.49 13.45
C HIS A 233 1.66 -10.72 14.18
N LEU A 234 1.49 -10.91 15.49
CA LEU A 234 0.52 -10.15 16.28
C LEU A 234 0.81 -8.65 16.28
N ALA A 235 2.08 -8.26 16.49
CA ALA A 235 2.50 -6.86 16.42
C ALA A 235 2.21 -6.26 15.03
N ALA A 236 2.50 -7.01 13.98
CA ALA A 236 2.20 -6.62 12.60
C ALA A 236 0.70 -6.43 12.33
N ILE A 237 -0.16 -7.31 12.84
CA ILE A 237 -1.62 -7.19 12.70
C ILE A 237 -2.13 -5.93 13.40
N ALA A 238 -1.61 -5.61 14.59
CA ALA A 238 -1.97 -4.39 15.30
C ALA A 238 -1.63 -3.11 14.49
N SER A 239 -0.49 -3.08 13.79
CA SER A 239 -0.14 -1.96 12.90
C SER A 239 -1.12 -1.80 11.74
N ILE A 240 -1.58 -2.90 11.15
CA ILE A 240 -2.58 -2.87 10.05
C ILE A 240 -3.93 -2.37 10.57
N LEU A 241 -4.36 -2.83 11.75
CA LEU A 241 -5.59 -2.36 12.39
C LEU A 241 -5.55 -0.86 12.70
N LEU A 242 -4.40 -0.36 13.17
CA LEU A 242 -4.22 1.08 13.40
C LEU A 242 -4.33 1.88 12.10
N ALA A 243 -3.72 1.41 11.00
CA ALA A 243 -3.82 2.06 9.69
C ALA A 243 -5.27 2.05 9.15
N PHE A 244 -6.01 0.98 9.37
CA PHE A 244 -7.41 0.87 9.01
C PHE A 244 -8.30 1.85 9.80
N LEU A 245 -8.12 1.92 11.12
CA LEU A 245 -8.82 2.88 11.98
C LEU A 245 -8.52 4.33 11.59
N PHE A 246 -7.26 4.62 11.25
CA PHE A 246 -6.86 5.94 10.75
C PHE A 246 -7.61 6.31 9.46
N LEU A 247 -7.69 5.40 8.48
CA LEU A 247 -8.42 5.65 7.24
C LEU A 247 -9.92 5.89 7.48
N ILE A 248 -10.56 5.11 8.35
CA ILE A 248 -11.97 5.33 8.71
C ILE A 248 -12.16 6.71 9.33
N THR A 249 -11.26 7.09 10.24
CA THR A 249 -11.34 8.37 10.96
C THR A 249 -11.23 9.51 9.96
N VAL A 250 -10.20 9.52 9.10
CA VAL A 250 -10.04 10.56 8.07
C VAL A 250 -11.23 10.59 7.12
N GLY A 251 -11.72 9.42 6.69
CA GLY A 251 -12.89 9.28 5.83
C GLY A 251 -14.15 9.93 6.41
N PHE A 252 -14.35 9.85 7.73
CA PHE A 252 -15.48 10.46 8.40
C PHE A 252 -15.39 12.00 8.47
N PHE A 253 -14.18 12.56 8.43
CA PHE A 253 -13.95 14.01 8.53
C PHE A 253 -13.69 14.69 7.18
N LEU A 254 -13.94 14.01 6.05
CA LEU A 254 -13.68 14.54 4.69
C LEU A 254 -14.42 15.84 4.36
N ASP A 255 -15.51 16.18 5.06
CA ASP A 255 -16.23 17.45 4.88
C ASP A 255 -15.40 18.67 5.32
N ASN A 256 -14.29 18.47 6.05
CA ASN A 256 -13.37 19.51 6.45
C ASN A 256 -12.12 19.47 5.55
N LYS A 257 -11.79 20.62 4.95
CA LYS A 257 -10.64 20.83 4.05
C LYS A 257 -9.31 20.28 4.56
N VAL A 258 -9.08 20.24 5.87
CA VAL A 258 -7.85 19.70 6.46
C VAL A 258 -7.73 18.18 6.29
N PHE A 259 -8.85 17.47 6.15
CA PHE A 259 -8.89 16.02 5.97
C PHE A 259 -9.04 15.60 4.51
N GLU A 260 -9.16 16.56 3.57
CA GLU A 260 -9.07 16.33 2.14
C GLU A 260 -7.63 15.97 1.74
N LEU A 261 -7.27 14.69 1.87
CA LEU A 261 -5.94 14.22 1.54
C LEU A 261 -5.68 14.27 0.02
N PRO A 262 -4.41 14.46 -0.41
CA PRO A 262 -4.03 14.28 -1.80
C PRO A 262 -4.54 12.95 -2.35
N ALA A 263 -5.04 12.94 -3.58
CA ALA A 263 -5.65 11.74 -4.16
C ALA A 263 -4.67 10.54 -4.21
N ALA A 264 -3.39 10.79 -4.54
CA ALA A 264 -2.35 9.76 -4.50
C ALA A 264 -2.18 9.15 -3.11
N ALA A 265 -2.28 9.96 -2.04
CA ALA A 265 -2.20 9.45 -0.67
C ALA A 265 -3.35 8.47 -0.38
N SER A 266 -4.58 8.84 -0.73
CA SER A 266 -5.76 7.96 -0.57
C SER A 266 -5.63 6.64 -1.34
N ILE A 267 -5.15 6.68 -2.59
CA ILE A 267 -4.89 5.48 -3.40
C ILE A 267 -3.83 4.59 -2.74
N LEU A 268 -2.72 5.16 -2.26
CA LEU A 268 -1.64 4.43 -1.61
C LEU A 268 -2.07 3.76 -0.30
N VAL A 269 -2.86 4.47 0.53
CA VAL A 269 -3.41 3.87 1.77
C VAL A 269 -4.42 2.77 1.42
N PHE A 270 -5.28 2.97 0.42
CA PHE A 270 -6.20 1.94 -0.04
C PHE A 270 -5.44 0.68 -0.53
N PHE A 271 -4.40 0.85 -1.35
CA PHE A 271 -3.56 -0.27 -1.81
C PHE A 271 -2.84 -0.95 -0.64
N SER A 272 -2.41 -0.19 0.37
CA SER A 272 -1.81 -0.74 1.59
C SER A 272 -2.77 -1.69 2.31
N LEU A 273 -4.04 -1.31 2.46
CA LEU A 273 -5.09 -2.15 3.04
C LEU A 273 -5.38 -3.38 2.18
N MET A 274 -5.45 -3.21 0.86
CA MET A 274 -5.70 -4.32 -0.06
C MET A 274 -4.57 -5.35 -0.06
N VAL A 275 -3.30 -4.91 -0.02
CA VAL A 275 -2.15 -5.80 0.13
C VAL A 275 -2.27 -6.61 1.44
N ALA A 276 -2.59 -5.96 2.55
CA ALA A 276 -2.76 -6.64 3.84
C ALA A 276 -3.92 -7.66 3.81
N LEU A 277 -5.07 -7.27 3.26
CA LEU A 277 -6.26 -8.13 3.13
C LEU A 277 -5.98 -9.36 2.25
N ILE A 278 -5.45 -9.13 1.04
CA ILE A 278 -5.10 -10.22 0.11
C ILE A 278 -3.98 -11.08 0.70
N GLY A 279 -3.07 -10.50 1.47
CA GLY A 279 -2.07 -11.23 2.23
C GLY A 279 -2.69 -12.18 3.26
N ALA A 280 -3.66 -11.70 4.05
CA ALA A 280 -4.38 -12.51 5.02
C ALA A 280 -5.17 -13.65 4.34
N LEU A 281 -5.87 -13.36 3.24
CA LEU A 281 -6.58 -14.36 2.45
C LEU A 281 -5.60 -15.38 1.84
N SER A 282 -4.46 -14.93 1.32
CA SER A 282 -3.43 -15.80 0.76
C SER A 282 -2.78 -16.70 1.82
N TYR A 283 -2.66 -16.20 3.05
CA TYR A 283 -2.21 -17.00 4.19
C TYR A 283 -3.19 -18.14 4.49
N PHE A 284 -4.50 -17.87 4.43
CA PHE A 284 -5.55 -18.87 4.65
C PHE A 284 -5.68 -19.88 3.50
N LEU A 285 -5.73 -19.39 2.26
CA LEU A 285 -5.95 -20.19 1.04
C LEU A 285 -4.69 -20.92 0.55
N GLN A 286 -3.51 -20.52 1.02
CA GLN A 286 -2.22 -21.10 0.63
C GLN A 286 -2.05 -21.19 -0.91
N SER A 287 -1.94 -22.39 -1.47
CA SER A 287 -1.79 -22.63 -2.91
C SER A 287 -3.05 -22.35 -3.73
N TRP A 288 -4.23 -22.26 -3.10
CA TRP A 288 -5.50 -21.96 -3.76
C TRP A 288 -5.77 -20.45 -3.92
N SER A 289 -4.86 -19.60 -3.44
CA SER A 289 -5.00 -18.14 -3.49
C SER A 289 -5.20 -17.60 -4.90
N LEU A 290 -4.41 -18.07 -5.88
CA LEU A 290 -4.52 -17.60 -7.28
C LEU A 290 -5.82 -18.08 -7.96
N PRO A 291 -6.20 -19.37 -7.95
CA PRO A 291 -7.50 -19.81 -8.45
C PRO A 291 -8.68 -19.07 -7.79
N ALA A 292 -8.64 -18.88 -6.46
CA ALA A 292 -9.68 -18.17 -5.74
C ALA A 292 -9.79 -16.70 -6.19
N ALA A 293 -8.66 -16.01 -6.43
CA ALA A 293 -8.66 -14.65 -6.96
C ALA A 293 -9.27 -14.58 -8.37
N ILE A 294 -8.97 -15.56 -9.24
CA ILE A 294 -9.55 -15.64 -10.59
C ILE A 294 -11.07 -15.83 -10.49
N ILE A 295 -11.54 -16.76 -9.66
CA ILE A 295 -12.97 -16.98 -9.42
C ILE A 295 -13.64 -15.71 -8.89
N LEU A 296 -13.02 -15.02 -7.93
CA LEU A 296 -13.53 -13.77 -7.37
C LEU A 296 -13.74 -12.71 -8.46
N VAL A 297 -12.78 -12.55 -9.39
CA VAL A 297 -12.91 -11.62 -10.51
C VAL A 297 -14.11 -12.00 -11.41
N PHE A 298 -14.29 -13.29 -11.72
CA PHE A 298 -15.45 -13.73 -12.51
C PHE A 298 -16.78 -13.49 -11.78
N VAL A 299 -16.83 -13.75 -10.47
CA VAL A 299 -18.02 -13.49 -9.64
C VAL A 299 -18.32 -11.99 -9.61
N LEU A 300 -17.33 -11.13 -9.34
CA LEU A 300 -17.52 -9.69 -9.33
C LEU A 300 -17.98 -9.18 -10.71
N ASN A 301 -17.36 -9.64 -11.80
CA ASN A 301 -17.77 -9.29 -13.15
C ASN A 301 -19.22 -9.72 -13.44
N PHE A 302 -19.63 -10.90 -12.99
CA PHE A 302 -21.01 -11.36 -13.10
C PHE A 302 -21.99 -10.47 -12.31
N LEU A 303 -21.64 -10.12 -11.06
CA LEU A 303 -22.43 -9.23 -10.21
C LEU A 303 -22.55 -7.81 -10.83
N TYR A 304 -21.48 -7.28 -11.41
CA TYR A 304 -21.49 -6.01 -12.14
C TYR A 304 -22.37 -6.07 -13.38
N LYS A 305 -22.24 -7.13 -14.19
CA LYS A 305 -23.05 -7.32 -15.41
C LYS A 305 -24.54 -7.45 -15.11
N LYS A 306 -24.89 -8.03 -13.95
CA LYS A 306 -26.27 -8.13 -13.47
C LYS A 306 -26.75 -6.87 -12.75
N GLU A 307 -25.92 -5.83 -12.65
CA GLU A 307 -26.19 -4.59 -11.91
C GLU A 307 -26.61 -4.84 -10.44
N ILE A 308 -26.18 -5.97 -9.85
CA ILE A 308 -26.39 -6.27 -8.42
C ILE A 308 -25.47 -5.37 -7.58
N ILE A 309 -24.23 -5.20 -8.06
CA ILE A 309 -23.31 -4.17 -7.59
C ILE A 309 -23.29 -3.09 -8.68
N ASP A 310 -23.74 -1.88 -8.34
CA ASP A 310 -23.69 -0.73 -9.23
C ASP A 310 -22.70 0.30 -8.67
N PRO A 311 -21.46 0.37 -9.21
CA PRO A 311 -20.44 1.30 -8.73
C PRO A 311 -20.64 2.72 -9.26
N ARG A 312 -21.68 2.99 -10.07
CA ARG A 312 -21.95 4.33 -10.59
C ARG A 312 -22.28 5.27 -9.43
N ASN A 313 -21.51 6.34 -9.33
CA ASN A 313 -21.77 7.39 -8.35
C ASN A 313 -23.12 8.04 -8.68
N LYS A 314 -24.09 7.91 -7.78
CA LYS A 314 -25.45 8.42 -7.99
C LYS A 314 -25.48 9.87 -7.53
N ALA A 315 -25.71 10.79 -8.46
CA ALA A 315 -25.95 12.18 -8.12
C ALA A 315 -27.16 12.29 -7.20
N TYR A 316 -26.99 13.01 -6.09
CA TYR A 316 -28.03 13.20 -5.10
C TYR A 316 -29.29 13.84 -5.72
N GLY A 317 -30.47 13.34 -5.32
CA GLY A 317 -31.76 13.86 -5.79
C GLY A 317 -32.26 13.31 -7.14
N LEU A 318 -31.50 12.46 -7.84
CA LEU A 318 -31.96 11.78 -9.05
C LEU A 318 -32.49 10.36 -8.76
N ASN A 319 -33.56 9.95 -9.45
CA ASN A 319 -34.14 8.61 -9.33
C ASN A 319 -33.45 7.65 -10.31
N TYR A 320 -32.68 6.70 -9.77
CA TYR A 320 -31.98 5.68 -10.57
C TYR A 320 -32.71 4.35 -10.65
N SER A 321 -33.80 4.17 -9.89
CA SER A 321 -34.54 2.91 -9.80
C SER A 321 -35.39 2.67 -11.04
N ASN A 322 -35.90 3.74 -11.66
CA ASN A 322 -36.84 3.63 -12.77
C ASN A 322 -36.09 3.52 -14.11
N LYS A 323 -35.73 2.29 -14.51
CA LYS A 323 -34.93 2.04 -15.71
C LYS A 323 -35.67 2.33 -17.01
N ASP A 324 -36.96 2.05 -17.05
CA ASP A 324 -37.78 2.14 -18.26
C ASP A 324 -38.13 3.57 -18.64
N GLN A 325 -38.14 4.49 -17.66
CA GLN A 325 -38.42 5.90 -17.85
C GLN A 325 -37.15 6.75 -18.02
N ARG A 326 -35.97 6.12 -18.19
CA ARG A 326 -34.73 6.87 -18.35
C ARG A 326 -34.74 7.64 -19.67
N PRO A 327 -34.44 8.96 -19.65
CA PRO A 327 -34.33 9.72 -20.89
C PRO A 327 -33.23 9.14 -21.77
N VAL A 328 -33.51 8.98 -23.06
CA VAL A 328 -32.56 8.42 -24.02
C VAL A 328 -31.44 9.42 -24.26
N TYR A 329 -30.19 9.04 -24.00
CA TYR A 329 -29.02 9.90 -24.24
C TYR A 329 -28.63 9.85 -25.73
N ASN A 330 -29.27 10.70 -26.53
CA ASN A 330 -28.96 10.88 -27.95
C ASN A 330 -29.02 12.36 -28.33
N LYS A 331 -28.48 12.71 -29.52
CA LYS A 331 -28.41 14.09 -30.00
C LYS A 331 -29.78 14.77 -30.04
N ARG A 332 -30.83 14.07 -30.47
CA ARG A 332 -32.18 14.60 -30.58
C ARG A 332 -32.76 14.96 -29.21
N SER A 333 -32.68 14.06 -28.23
CA SER A 333 -33.11 14.32 -26.85
C SER A 333 -32.35 15.49 -26.23
N LEU A 334 -31.05 15.61 -26.51
CA LEU A 334 -30.24 16.74 -26.04
C LEU A 334 -30.69 18.06 -26.68
N GLN A 335 -30.99 18.07 -27.98
CA GLN A 335 -31.53 19.25 -28.67
C GLN A 335 -32.90 19.66 -28.14
N GLU A 336 -33.78 18.70 -27.83
CA GLU A 336 -35.10 18.94 -27.24
C GLU A 336 -35.00 19.51 -25.81
N LEU A 337 -33.91 19.24 -25.08
CA LEU A 337 -33.60 19.85 -23.78
C LEU A 337 -32.99 21.24 -23.93
N CYS A 338 -32.23 21.49 -24.99
CA CYS A 338 -31.48 22.72 -25.25
C CYS A 338 -32.21 23.73 -26.17
N THR A 339 -33.55 23.79 -26.10
CA THR A 339 -34.31 24.85 -26.80
C THR A 339 -34.02 26.23 -26.19
N PRO A 340 -34.00 27.32 -26.98
CA PRO A 340 -33.71 28.67 -26.48
C PRO A 340 -34.58 29.08 -25.27
N GLU A 341 -35.87 28.73 -25.28
CA GLU A 341 -36.78 29.03 -24.17
C GLU A 341 -36.39 28.32 -22.87
N LYS A 342 -36.11 27.01 -22.94
CA LYS A 342 -35.67 26.21 -21.78
C LYS A 342 -34.34 26.74 -21.23
N ILE A 343 -33.38 27.07 -22.10
CA ILE A 343 -32.09 27.64 -21.66
C ILE A 343 -32.30 28.97 -20.95
N ALA A 344 -33.16 29.86 -21.48
CA ALA A 344 -33.45 31.14 -20.86
C ALA A 344 -34.17 30.97 -19.51
N ALA A 345 -35.11 30.03 -19.42
CA ALA A 345 -35.82 29.70 -18.18
C ALA A 345 -34.86 29.13 -17.13
N ASP A 346 -33.99 28.20 -17.52
CA ASP A 346 -33.04 27.56 -16.61
C ASP A 346 -31.97 28.56 -16.13
N LYS A 347 -31.51 29.46 -17.01
CA LYS A 347 -30.63 30.58 -16.66
C LYS A 347 -31.29 31.49 -15.61
N THR A 348 -32.53 31.90 -15.84
CA THR A 348 -33.28 32.76 -14.90
C THR A 348 -33.46 32.06 -13.54
N ARG A 349 -33.79 30.76 -13.55
CA ARG A 349 -33.92 29.95 -12.35
C ARG A 349 -32.60 29.83 -11.58
N MET A 350 -31.52 29.54 -12.29
CA MET A 350 -30.19 29.41 -11.69
C MET A 350 -29.70 30.75 -11.11
N LEU A 351 -29.89 31.86 -11.82
CA LEU A 351 -29.61 33.20 -11.29
C LEU A 351 -30.37 33.45 -9.97
N THR A 352 -31.66 33.10 -9.93
CA THR A 352 -32.47 33.23 -8.71
C THR A 352 -31.90 32.40 -7.55
N ILE A 353 -31.41 31.18 -7.81
CA ILE A 353 -30.76 30.32 -6.80
C ILE A 353 -29.45 30.94 -6.33
N LEU A 354 -28.63 31.41 -7.27
CA LEU A 354 -27.34 32.03 -6.99
C LEU A 354 -27.48 33.33 -6.20
N ASP A 355 -28.47 34.17 -6.51
CA ASP A 355 -28.75 35.40 -5.76
C ASP A 355 -29.21 35.10 -4.34
N LYS A 356 -30.08 34.10 -4.15
CA LYS A 356 -30.49 33.63 -2.82
C LYS A 356 -29.31 33.06 -2.03
N TRP A 357 -28.43 32.31 -2.68
CA TRP A 357 -27.22 31.79 -2.05
C TRP A 357 -26.27 32.93 -1.68
N LYS A 358 -25.99 33.85 -2.60
CA LYS A 358 -25.13 35.02 -2.40
C LYS A 358 -25.62 35.90 -1.24
N ALA A 359 -26.93 36.09 -1.10
CA ALA A 359 -27.53 36.83 0.02
C ALA A 359 -27.24 36.19 1.40
N ARG A 360 -26.89 34.90 1.46
CA ARG A 360 -26.51 34.19 2.70
C ARG A 360 -25.01 34.22 2.97
N GLN A 361 -24.20 34.74 2.05
CA GLN A 361 -22.75 34.78 2.18
C GLN A 361 -22.27 36.13 2.69
N LYS A 362 -21.26 36.12 3.57
CA LYS A 362 -20.69 37.33 4.17
C LYS A 362 -19.50 37.90 3.38
N GLN A 363 -18.93 37.12 2.46
CA GLN A 363 -17.76 37.50 1.67
C GLN A 363 -18.17 37.88 0.25
N ALA A 364 -17.50 38.88 -0.33
CA ALA A 364 -17.79 39.37 -1.68
C ALA A 364 -17.53 38.33 -2.79
N LYS A 365 -16.63 37.37 -2.55
CA LYS A 365 -16.35 36.21 -3.41
C LYS A 365 -16.32 34.93 -2.56
N PRO A 366 -17.50 34.38 -2.23
CA PRO A 366 -17.56 33.11 -1.52
C PRO A 366 -17.12 31.99 -2.46
N LEU A 367 -16.29 31.06 -1.97
CA LEU A 367 -15.97 29.82 -2.68
C LEU A 367 -17.26 28.98 -2.78
N MET A 368 -17.56 28.49 -3.98
CA MET A 368 -18.77 27.72 -4.26
C MET A 368 -18.62 26.27 -3.86
#